data_AF-A0A0F8WBC7-F1
#
_entry.id   AF-A0A0F8WBC7-F1
#
_cell.length_a   1.000
_cell.length_b   1.000
_cell.length_c   1.000
_cell.angle_alpha   90.00
_cell.angle_beta   90.00
_cell.angle_gamma   90.00
#
_symmetry.space_group_name_H-M   'P 1'
#
loop_
_entity.id
_entity.type
_entity.pdbx_description
1 polymer ?
#
loop_
_entity_poly.entity_id
_entity_poly.type
_entity_poly.pdbx_seq_one_letter_code
_entity_poly.pdbx_strand_id
1 'polypeptide(L)'
;LVIDLIRFLSEALPQITLNRQGKKIEVEMPIKLSKRALRLRIKKFLYKKGLHEDFRPISYKSSDIEGYTIKEKKVIQLSYY
;
A
#
# COMPACT_ATOMS: atom_id res chain seq x y z
N LEU A 1 1.33 -12.56 -4.71
CA LEU A 1 0.73 -11.38 -4.02
C LEU A 1 1.73 -10.25 -3.78
N VAL A 2 2.73 -10.40 -2.88
CA VAL A 2 3.70 -9.31 -2.60
C VAL A 2 4.56 -8.95 -3.83
N ILE A 3 5.00 -9.96 -4.58
CA ILE A 3 5.78 -9.78 -5.81
C ILE A 3 4.95 -9.04 -6.87
N ASP A 4 3.66 -9.37 -6.99
CA ASP A 4 2.74 -8.69 -7.92
C ASP A 4 2.55 -7.22 -7.55
N LEU A 5 2.51 -6.90 -6.24
CA LEU A 5 2.45 -5.52 -5.77
C LEU A 5 3.74 -4.76 -6.12
N ILE A 6 4.90 -5.38 -5.90
CA ILE A 6 6.20 -4.76 -6.25
C ILE A 6 6.25 -4.47 -7.75
N ARG A 7 5.95 -5.47 -8.59
CA ARG A 7 5.90 -5.30 -10.04
C ARG A 7 4.93 -4.20 -10.46
N PHE A 8 3.72 -4.21 -9.91
CA PHE A 8 2.72 -3.17 -10.19
C PHE A 8 3.19 -1.77 -9.80
N LEU A 9 3.87 -1.64 -8.66
CA LEU A 9 4.40 -0.36 -8.20
C LEU A 9 5.57 0.11 -9.08
N SER A 10 6.50 -0.77 -9.46
CA SER A 10 7.60 -0.45 -10.39
C SER A 10 7.08 -0.02 -11.76
N GLU A 11 6.08 -0.69 -12.31
CA GLU A 11 5.45 -0.32 -13.59
C GLU A 11 4.71 1.03 -13.50
N ALA A 12 4.02 1.28 -12.37
CA ALA A 12 3.19 2.48 -12.21
C ALA A 12 3.96 3.73 -11.74
N LEU A 13 5.14 3.55 -11.16
CA LEU A 13 6.01 4.58 -10.60
C LEU A 13 7.48 4.23 -10.90
N PRO A 14 7.93 4.33 -12.16
CA PRO A 14 9.28 3.92 -12.57
C PRO A 14 10.41 4.69 -11.88
N GLN A 15 10.12 5.85 -11.28
CA GLN A 15 11.07 6.70 -10.58
C GLN A 15 11.32 6.31 -9.10
N ILE A 16 10.75 5.21 -8.60
CA ILE A 16 10.98 4.74 -7.23
C ILE A 16 11.80 3.44 -7.22
N THR A 17 12.63 3.28 -6.19
CA THR A 17 13.33 2.02 -5.93
C THR A 17 12.54 1.23 -4.89
N LEU A 18 12.37 -0.07 -5.12
CA LEU A 18 11.64 -0.97 -4.22
C LEU A 18 12.56 -2.08 -3.74
N ASN A 19 12.73 -2.22 -2.43
CA ASN A 19 13.46 -3.32 -1.81
C ASN A 19 12.53 -4.14 -0.91
N ARG A 20 12.55 -5.46 -1.06
CA ARG A 20 11.69 -6.36 -0.27
C ARG A 20 12.44 -6.93 0.90
N GLN A 21 11.93 -6.68 2.10
CA GLN A 21 12.39 -7.28 3.34
C GLN A 21 11.25 -8.09 3.98
N GLY A 22 11.10 -9.35 3.55
CA GLY A 22 10.04 -10.24 4.03
C GLY A 22 8.63 -9.72 3.71
N LYS A 23 7.93 -9.21 4.75
CA LYS A 23 6.59 -8.59 4.67
C LYS A 23 6.63 -7.06 4.52
N LYS A 24 7.82 -6.45 4.61
CA LYS A 24 8.04 -5.02 4.42
C LYS A 24 8.55 -4.77 3.00
N ILE A 25 8.16 -3.63 2.45
CA ILE A 25 8.70 -3.09 1.20
C ILE A 25 9.24 -1.72 1.54
N GLU A 26 10.55 -1.56 1.42
CA GLU A 26 11.21 -0.27 1.50
C GLU A 26 11.06 0.42 0.16
N VAL A 27 10.70 1.71 0.21
CA VAL A 27 10.48 2.52 -0.98
C VAL A 27 11.35 3.76 -0.88
N GLU A 28 12.30 3.87 -1.79
CA GLU A 28 13.05 5.11 -1.99
C GLU A 28 12.35 5.92 -3.08
N MET A 29 12.00 7.17 -2.76
CA MET A 29 11.27 8.04 -3.67
C MET A 29 11.90 9.43 -3.73
N PRO A 30 11.87 10.10 -4.91
CA PRO A 30 12.29 11.48 -5.03
C PRO A 30 11.45 12.40 -4.12
N ILE A 31 12.07 13.43 -3.54
CA ILE A 31 11.41 14.40 -2.64
C ILE A 31 10.17 15.05 -3.29
N LYS A 32 10.20 15.26 -4.61
CA LYS A 32 9.10 15.84 -5.38
C LYS A 32 7.88 14.91 -5.49
N LEU A 33 8.03 13.61 -5.27
CA LEU A 33 6.95 12.64 -5.38
C LEU A 33 6.18 12.55 -4.06
N SER A 34 4.87 12.82 -4.11
CA SER A 34 4.05 12.73 -2.90
C SER A 34 3.85 11.27 -2.46
N LYS A 35 3.90 11.03 -1.14
CA LYS A 35 3.52 9.74 -0.53
C LYS A 35 2.07 9.34 -0.89
N ARG A 36 1.20 10.31 -1.17
CA ARG A 36 -0.17 10.08 -1.65
C ARG A 36 -0.21 9.32 -2.97
N ALA A 37 0.77 9.52 -3.86
CA ALA A 37 0.87 8.76 -5.10
C ALA A 37 1.05 7.26 -4.81
N LEU A 38 1.94 6.91 -3.86
CA LEU A 38 2.12 5.52 -3.43
C LEU A 38 0.82 4.94 -2.86
N ARG A 39 0.13 5.68 -1.99
CA ARG A 39 -1.19 5.25 -1.45
C ARG A 39 -2.21 4.97 -2.54
N LEU A 40 -2.28 5.84 -3.55
CA LEU A 40 -3.19 5.70 -4.68
C LEU A 40 -2.89 4.42 -5.47
N ARG A 41 -1.62 4.13 -5.73
CA ARG A 41 -1.22 2.91 -6.44
C ARG A 41 -1.54 1.65 -5.62
N ILE A 42 -1.29 1.65 -4.31
CA ILE A 42 -1.67 0.54 -3.43
C ILE A 42 -3.19 0.30 -3.48
N LYS A 43 -4.01 1.35 -3.38
CA LYS A 43 -5.48 1.22 -3.52
C LYS A 43 -5.89 0.63 -4.87
N LYS A 44 -5.31 1.13 -5.97
CA LYS A 44 -5.60 0.60 -7.32
C LYS A 44 -5.20 -0.87 -7.47
N PHE A 45 -4.08 -1.28 -6.87
CA PHE A 45 -3.68 -2.69 -6.85
C PHE A 45 -4.71 -3.56 -6.12
N LEU A 46 -5.13 -3.15 -4.92
CA LEU A 46 -6.15 -3.88 -4.16
C LEU A 46 -7.47 -4.01 -4.94
N TYR A 47 -7.90 -2.94 -5.62
CA TYR A 47 -9.08 -2.95 -6.46
C TYR A 47 -8.95 -3.94 -7.62
N LYS A 48 -7.83 -3.89 -8.36
CA LYS A 48 -7.54 -4.81 -9.48
C LYS A 48 -7.48 -6.29 -9.05
N LYS A 49 -7.16 -6.55 -7.78
CA LYS A 49 -7.10 -7.91 -7.23
C LYS A 49 -8.38 -8.34 -6.51
N GLY A 50 -9.42 -7.51 -6.49
CA GLY A 50 -10.66 -7.78 -5.76
C GLY A 50 -10.54 -7.66 -4.23
N LEU A 51 -9.38 -7.24 -3.72
CA LEU A 51 -9.05 -7.18 -2.28
C LEU A 51 -9.47 -5.86 -1.60
N HIS A 52 -10.04 -4.91 -2.35
CA HIS A 52 -10.36 -3.59 -1.84
C HIS A 52 -11.49 -3.58 -0.79
N GLU A 53 -12.33 -4.62 -0.76
CA GLU A 53 -13.37 -4.75 0.27
C GLU A 53 -12.79 -5.19 1.61
N ASP A 54 -11.85 -6.12 1.57
CA ASP A 54 -11.27 -6.70 2.79
C ASP A 54 -10.07 -5.91 3.31
N PHE A 55 -9.32 -5.21 2.44
CA PHE A 55 -8.05 -4.58 2.81
C PHE A 55 -8.01 -3.08 2.50
N ARG A 56 -7.28 -2.32 3.32
CA ARG A 56 -7.01 -0.89 3.09
C ARG A 56 -5.59 -0.47 3.50
N PRO A 57 -4.97 0.47 2.77
CA PRO A 57 -3.74 1.11 3.22
C PRO A 57 -4.04 2.17 4.28
N ILE A 58 -3.39 2.03 5.43
CA ILE A 58 -3.42 2.97 6.56
C ILE A 58 -2.05 3.63 6.67
N SER A 59 -2.03 4.95 6.88
CA SER A 59 -0.79 5.67 7.12
C SER A 59 -0.07 5.08 8.33
N TYR A 60 1.22 4.82 8.18
CA TYR A 60 2.09 4.37 9.25
C TYR A 60 3.21 5.39 9.41
N LYS A 61 3.40 5.87 10.64
CA LYS A 61 4.45 6.82 11.00
C LYS A 61 5.04 6.38 12.33
N SER A 62 6.33 6.08 12.34
CA SER A 62 7.16 5.96 13.55
C SER A 62 8.24 7.04 13.53
N SER A 63 9.13 7.03 14.54
CA SER A 63 10.31 7.89 14.62
C SER A 63 11.15 7.88 13.34
N ASP A 64 11.33 6.70 12.74
CA ASP A 64 12.33 6.47 11.70
C ASP A 64 11.71 6.10 10.33
N ILE A 65 10.43 5.74 10.31
CA ILE A 65 9.77 5.19 9.12
C ILE A 65 8.42 5.88 8.90
N GLU A 66 8.22 6.39 7.69
CA GLU A 66 6.92 6.87 7.22
C GLU A 66 6.47 6.08 5.98
N GLY A 67 5.22 5.65 5.96
CA GLY A 67 4.68 4.90 4.83
C GLY A 67 3.24 4.46 5.04
N TYR A 68 2.93 3.26 4.55
CA TYR A 68 1.61 2.66 4.63
C TYR A 68 1.70 1.21 5.08
N THR A 69 0.75 0.80 5.91
CA THR A 69 0.50 -0.61 6.24
C THR A 69 -0.82 -1.03 5.63
N ILE A 70 -0.88 -2.22 5.03
CA ILE A 70 -2.12 -2.79 4.50
C ILE A 70 -2.74 -3.61 5.64
N LYS A 71 -3.92 -3.20 6.10
CA LYS A 71 -4.67 -3.89 7.15
C LYS A 71 -6.03 -4.32 6.64
N GLU A 72 -6.57 -5.38 7.24
CA GLU A 72 -7.95 -5.79 7.07
C GLU A 72 -8.91 -4.69 7.56
N LYS A 73 -10.01 -4.51 6.85
CA LYS A 73 -11.14 -3.71 7.32
C LYS A 73 -11.86 -4.50 8.39
N LYS A 74 -12.12 -3.89 9.55
CA LYS A 74 -13.07 -4.45 10.50
C LYS A 74 -14.46 -4.31 9.89
N VAL A 75 -15.10 -5.41 9.52
CA VAL A 75 -16.52 -5.43 9.16
C VAL A 75 -17.29 -5.23 10.46
N ILE A 76 -17.79 -4.02 10.71
CA ILE A 76 -18.79 -3.82 11.76
C ILE A 76 -20.08 -4.36 11.17
N GLN A 77 -20.45 -5.59 11.53
CA GLN A 77 -21.80 -6.08 11.28
C GLN A 77 -22.74 -5.26 12.15
N LEU A 78 -23.34 -4.20 11.59
CA LEU A 78 -24.50 -3.53 12.18
C LEU A 78 -25.68 -4.47 12.00
N SER A 79 -25.85 -5.42 12.92
CA SER A 79 -27.10 -6.16 13.07
C SER A 79 -28.14 -5.20 13.63
N TYR A 80 -28.98 -4.63 12.76
CA TYR A 80 -30.25 -4.04 13.19
C TYR A 80 -31.17 -5.21 13.58
N TYR A 81 -31.41 -5.36 14.89
CA TYR A 81 -32.51 -6.17 15.42
C TYR A 81 -33.83 -5.42 15.25
#